data_AF-A0A8D8L3N0-F1
#
_entry.id   AF-A0A8D8L3N0-F1
#
_cell.length_a   1.000
_cell.length_b   1.000
_cell.length_c   1.000
_cell.angle_alpha   90.00
_cell.angle_beta   90.00
_cell.angle_gamma   90.00
#
_symmetry.space_group_name_H-M   'P 1'
#
loop_
_entity.id
_entity.type
_entity.pdbx_description
1 polymer ?
#
loop_
_entity_poly.entity_id
_entity_poly.type
_entity_poly.pdbx_seq_one_letter_code
_entity_poly.pdbx_strand_id
1 'polypeptide(L)'
;NSIMERIMEKRSAEGLPAKAIQWGAVGEVGLVADMAEDKIDMEIGGTLQQRISSCIQEMDRLMSCDAPIVASMVVAEKRAGGASKNIIEAVMNIMSIKDLKTVSMESTLADIGMDSLMAVEIKQVLERDFDLVLSPQDLRTLSFAKLLKLDEDRKKAETDRQQAEEEGFEIGMQMLLRNLGDEEHSDQTIMKLPTASDQGCPVLLIPGLEGVAGKVYGTMVEAINAPVYILQLMATLECDDVPSIVDLVIEDVCSKVFSGLKEYTIV
;
A
#
# COMPACT_ATOMS: atom_id res chain seq x y z
N ASN A 1 11.71 4.18 -7.52
CA ASN A 1 12.84 3.75 -8.38
C ASN A 1 12.62 4.00 -9.86
N SER A 2 11.40 3.83 -10.39
CA SER A 2 11.05 4.04 -11.81
C SER A 2 11.54 5.34 -12.46
N ILE A 3 11.53 6.48 -11.75
CA ILE A 3 12.05 7.76 -12.29
C ILE A 3 13.56 7.67 -12.59
N MET A 4 14.35 7.10 -11.68
CA MET A 4 15.80 6.96 -11.85
C MET A 4 16.13 6.00 -13.01
N GLU A 5 15.35 4.94 -13.17
CA GLU A 5 15.48 4.01 -14.30
C GLU A 5 15.20 4.72 -15.63
N ARG A 6 14.13 5.52 -15.69
CA ARG A 6 13.78 6.26 -16.91
C ARG A 6 14.85 7.28 -17.31
N ILE A 7 15.52 7.90 -16.33
CA ILE A 7 16.68 8.76 -16.57
C ILE A 7 17.85 7.96 -17.15
N MET A 8 18.13 6.77 -16.64
CA MET A 8 19.22 5.91 -17.15
C MET A 8 18.95 5.41 -18.57
N GLU A 9 17.70 5.05 -18.89
CA GLU A 9 17.31 4.70 -20.26
C GLU A 9 17.54 5.86 -21.23
N LYS A 10 17.12 7.08 -20.87
CA LYS A 10 17.34 8.27 -21.70
C LYS A 10 18.82 8.56 -21.91
N ARG A 11 19.63 8.49 -20.85
CA ARG A 11 21.09 8.68 -20.93
C ARG A 11 21.74 7.63 -21.84
N SER A 12 21.31 6.38 -21.74
CA SER A 12 21.80 5.31 -22.61
C SER A 12 21.45 5.56 -24.07
N ALA A 13 20.22 6.02 -24.36
CA ALA A 13 19.80 6.39 -25.71
C ALA A 13 20.61 7.57 -26.31
N GLU A 14 21.12 8.45 -25.45
CA GLU A 14 22.01 9.55 -25.83
C GLU A 14 23.50 9.11 -25.95
N GLY A 15 23.80 7.82 -25.79
CA GLY A 15 25.15 7.27 -25.84
C GLY A 15 26.00 7.60 -24.61
N LEU A 16 25.38 8.06 -23.53
CA LEU A 16 26.05 8.39 -22.27
C LEU A 16 26.13 7.17 -21.35
N PRO A 17 27.16 7.08 -20.49
CA PRO A 17 27.21 6.06 -19.45
C PRO A 17 25.97 6.11 -18.56
N ALA A 18 25.29 4.97 -18.46
CA ALA A 18 24.06 4.82 -17.70
C ALA A 18 23.94 3.38 -17.18
N LYS A 19 23.74 3.24 -15.87
CA LYS A 19 23.47 1.96 -15.22
C LYS A 19 22.57 2.17 -14.01
N ALA A 20 21.51 1.39 -13.94
CA ALA A 20 20.69 1.24 -12.74
C ALA A 20 20.54 -0.25 -12.42
N ILE A 21 20.83 -0.61 -11.17
CA ILE A 21 20.69 -1.97 -10.66
C ILE A 21 19.52 -1.99 -9.67
N GLN A 22 18.53 -2.82 -9.96
CA GLN A 22 17.42 -3.11 -9.06
C GLN A 22 17.81 -4.25 -8.13
N TRP A 23 18.01 -3.94 -6.85
CA TRP A 23 18.27 -4.94 -5.82
C TRP A 23 16.96 -5.42 -5.19
N GLY A 24 16.84 -6.73 -4.98
CA GLY A 24 15.86 -7.30 -4.05
C GLY A 24 16.20 -7.00 -2.59
N ALA A 25 15.60 -7.71 -1.64
CA ALA A 25 15.95 -7.55 -0.23
C ALA A 25 17.45 -7.80 0.01
N VAL A 26 18.13 -6.83 0.63
CA VAL A 26 19.55 -6.93 1.03
C VAL A 26 19.59 -7.01 2.55
N GLY A 27 20.15 -8.10 3.08
CA GLY A 27 20.35 -8.29 4.51
C GLY A 27 21.62 -7.58 5.00
N GLU A 28 21.90 -7.68 6.30
CA GLU A 28 23.13 -7.15 6.94
C GLU A 28 23.26 -5.61 6.96
N VAL A 29 22.31 -4.85 6.36
CA VAL A 29 22.27 -3.38 6.35
C VAL A 29 20.85 -2.82 6.50
N GLY A 30 20.72 -1.65 7.14
CA GLY A 30 19.47 -0.88 7.23
C GLY A 30 18.45 -1.44 8.21
N LEU A 31 17.19 -0.99 8.08
CA LEU A 31 16.06 -1.34 8.97
C LEU A 31 15.79 -2.85 9.07
N VAL A 32 16.17 -3.61 8.03
CA VAL A 32 15.99 -5.08 7.97
C VAL A 32 16.99 -5.81 8.88
N ALA A 33 18.17 -5.24 9.10
CA ALA A 33 19.17 -5.79 10.02
C ALA A 33 18.75 -5.64 11.49
N ASP A 34 18.02 -4.58 11.84
CA ASP A 34 17.52 -4.33 13.20
C ASP A 34 16.32 -5.23 13.57
N MET A 35 15.60 -5.75 12.56
CA MET A 35 14.46 -6.65 12.75
C MET A 35 14.82 -8.14 12.75
N ALA A 36 15.99 -8.50 12.22
CA ALA A 36 16.41 -9.87 12.02
C ALA A 36 17.63 -10.20 12.88
N GLU A 37 17.41 -10.54 14.15
CA GLU A 37 18.39 -11.33 14.92
C GLU A 37 18.50 -12.71 14.23
N ASP A 38 19.53 -12.87 13.40
CA ASP A 38 20.05 -14.13 12.83
C ASP A 38 19.18 -14.92 11.81
N LYS A 39 18.04 -14.41 11.33
CA LYS A 39 17.23 -15.09 10.30
C LYS A 39 17.46 -14.53 8.89
N ILE A 40 18.41 -15.13 8.16
CA ILE A 40 18.72 -14.80 6.74
C ILE A 40 17.58 -15.21 5.78
N ASP A 41 16.77 -16.20 6.17
CA ASP A 41 15.71 -16.77 5.33
C ASP A 41 14.33 -16.08 5.49
N MET A 42 14.31 -14.86 6.02
CA MET A 42 13.06 -14.09 6.16
C MET A 42 12.64 -13.55 4.79
N GLU A 43 11.46 -13.95 4.34
CA GLU A 43 10.86 -13.49 3.10
C GLU A 43 10.36 -12.03 3.23
N ILE A 44 10.77 -11.17 2.30
CA ILE A 44 10.35 -9.77 2.24
C ILE A 44 9.89 -9.48 0.82
N GLY A 45 8.58 -9.25 0.65
CA GLY A 45 7.99 -8.89 -0.63
C GLY A 45 8.20 -9.94 -1.74
N GLY A 46 8.18 -11.23 -1.41
CA GLY A 46 8.39 -12.32 -2.38
C GLY A 46 9.85 -12.60 -2.73
N THR A 47 10.80 -11.97 -2.04
CA THR A 47 12.25 -12.20 -2.22
C THR A 47 12.91 -12.63 -0.91
N LEU A 48 13.95 -13.44 -1.01
CA LEU A 48 14.84 -13.78 0.11
C LEU A 48 15.92 -12.71 0.27
N GLN A 49 16.41 -12.54 1.49
CA GLN A 49 17.50 -11.60 1.76
C GLN A 49 18.81 -12.07 1.12
N GLN A 50 19.44 -11.19 0.35
CA GLN A 50 20.79 -11.38 -0.18
C GLN A 50 21.81 -10.83 0.81
N ARG A 51 22.88 -11.60 1.06
CA ARG A 51 24.05 -11.08 1.81
C ARG A 51 24.76 -10.01 0.98
N ILE A 52 25.36 -9.02 1.64
CA ILE A 52 26.09 -7.92 0.95
C ILE A 52 27.22 -8.47 0.10
N SER A 53 27.91 -9.51 0.60
CA SER A 53 28.94 -10.22 -0.15
C SER A 53 28.45 -10.77 -1.49
N SER A 54 27.23 -11.29 -1.54
CA SER A 54 26.58 -11.78 -2.77
C SER A 54 26.30 -10.63 -3.75
N CYS A 55 25.79 -9.49 -3.24
CA CYS A 55 25.54 -8.32 -4.07
C CYS A 55 26.83 -7.77 -4.69
N ILE A 56 27.91 -7.70 -3.92
CA ILE A 56 29.22 -7.22 -4.41
C ILE A 56 29.82 -8.17 -5.44
N GLN A 57 29.67 -9.49 -5.26
CA GLN A 57 30.16 -10.48 -6.22
C GLN A 57 29.51 -10.34 -7.60
N GLU A 58 28.20 -10.04 -7.66
CA GLU A 58 27.50 -9.84 -8.93
C GLU A 58 27.75 -8.47 -9.56
N MET A 59 28.36 -7.52 -8.82
CA MET A 59 28.53 -6.14 -9.28
C MET A 59 29.29 -6.04 -10.60
N ASP A 60 30.41 -6.76 -10.75
CA ASP A 60 31.24 -6.73 -11.96
C ASP A 60 30.46 -7.17 -13.20
N ARG A 61 29.66 -8.23 -13.04
CA ARG A 61 28.80 -8.78 -14.08
C ARG A 61 27.67 -7.81 -14.44
N LEU A 62 27.01 -7.22 -13.45
CA LEU A 62 25.88 -6.30 -13.65
C LEU A 62 26.33 -4.98 -14.27
N MET A 63 27.51 -4.49 -13.91
CA MET A 63 28.10 -3.28 -14.48
C MET A 63 28.59 -3.48 -15.91
N SER A 64 29.09 -4.68 -16.23
CA SER A 64 29.59 -5.04 -17.57
C SER A 64 28.50 -5.41 -18.57
N CYS A 65 27.25 -5.58 -18.13
CA CYS A 65 26.12 -5.85 -19.00
C CYS A 65 25.75 -4.62 -19.85
N ASP A 66 25.41 -4.81 -21.13
CA ASP A 66 25.04 -3.69 -22.03
C ASP A 66 23.71 -3.02 -21.64
N ALA A 67 22.79 -3.77 -21.02
CA ALA A 67 21.49 -3.25 -20.64
C ALA A 67 21.63 -2.11 -19.61
N PRO A 68 20.98 -0.94 -19.82
CA PRO A 68 21.09 0.18 -18.89
C PRO A 68 20.40 -0.10 -17.55
N ILE A 69 19.37 -0.97 -17.55
CA ILE A 69 18.66 -1.41 -16.36
C ILE A 69 18.88 -2.92 -16.20
N VAL A 70 19.32 -3.33 -15.01
CA VAL A 70 19.52 -4.74 -14.66
C VAL A 70 18.97 -4.99 -13.25
N ALA A 71 18.70 -6.25 -12.91
CA ALA A 71 18.17 -6.61 -11.59
C ALA A 71 18.91 -7.81 -11.00
N SER A 72 19.05 -7.81 -9.67
CA SER A 72 19.59 -8.94 -8.90
C SER A 72 18.74 -9.18 -7.65
N MET A 73 18.05 -10.31 -7.65
CA MET A 73 17.17 -10.73 -6.56
C MET A 73 17.17 -12.26 -6.44
N VAL A 74 16.98 -12.74 -5.22
CA VAL A 74 16.70 -14.14 -4.96
C VAL A 74 15.19 -14.27 -4.78
N VAL A 75 14.53 -14.83 -5.78
CA VAL A 75 13.08 -15.04 -5.76
C VAL A 75 12.78 -16.12 -4.72
N ALA A 76 11.88 -15.83 -3.78
CA ALA A 76 11.39 -16.85 -2.87
C ALA A 76 10.66 -17.92 -3.69
N GLU A 77 10.91 -19.21 -3.42
CA GLU A 77 10.21 -20.28 -4.13
C GLU A 77 8.70 -20.10 -3.97
N LYS A 78 8.00 -19.77 -5.06
CA LYS A 78 6.54 -19.83 -5.10
C LYS A 78 6.14 -21.30 -5.07
N ARG A 79 6.01 -21.88 -3.87
CA ARG A 79 5.46 -23.21 -3.69
C ARG A 79 3.96 -23.19 -3.95
N ALA A 80 3.61 -23.37 -5.21
CA ALA A 80 2.26 -23.70 -5.63
C ALA A 80 1.89 -25.08 -5.06
N GLY A 81 1.14 -25.09 -3.96
CA GLY A 81 0.47 -26.30 -3.47
C GLY A 81 1.38 -27.26 -2.72
N GLY A 82 1.36 -27.16 -1.40
CA GLY A 82 2.00 -28.11 -0.51
C GLY A 82 1.74 -27.84 0.97
N ALA A 83 1.25 -26.65 1.33
CA ALA A 83 0.60 -26.48 2.62
C ALA A 83 -0.63 -27.40 2.63
N SER A 84 -0.64 -28.40 3.51
CA SER A 84 -1.92 -28.88 3.99
C SER A 84 -2.70 -27.63 4.41
N LYS A 85 -3.89 -27.43 3.85
CA LYS A 85 -4.74 -26.26 4.16
C LYS A 85 -5.15 -26.21 5.64
N ASN A 86 -4.74 -27.22 6.40
CA ASN A 86 -5.10 -27.45 7.77
C ASN A 86 -3.82 -27.67 8.59
N ILE A 87 -3.68 -26.87 9.65
CA ILE A 87 -2.62 -26.97 10.66
C ILE A 87 -2.54 -28.40 11.24
N ILE A 88 -3.70 -29.04 11.42
CA ILE A 88 -3.79 -30.38 12.03
C ILE A 88 -3.19 -31.44 11.09
N GLU A 89 -3.47 -31.36 9.80
CA GLU A 89 -2.93 -32.30 8.81
C GLU A 89 -1.40 -32.18 8.70
N ALA A 90 -0.84 -30.96 8.77
CA ALA A 90 0.60 -30.74 8.78
C ALA A 90 1.26 -31.47 9.95
N VAL A 91 0.73 -31.28 11.15
CA VAL A 91 1.26 -31.89 12.38
C VAL A 91 1.08 -33.42 12.35
N MET A 92 -0.07 -33.91 11.88
CA MET A 92 -0.33 -35.35 11.72
C MET A 92 0.66 -36.01 10.76
N ASN A 93 1.00 -35.34 9.65
CA ASN A 93 1.95 -35.84 8.66
C ASN A 93 3.37 -35.97 9.26
N ILE A 94 3.82 -34.97 10.02
CA ILE A 94 5.14 -35.01 10.69
C ILE A 94 5.19 -36.14 11.72
N MET A 95 4.13 -36.30 12.51
CA MET A 95 4.03 -37.35 13.52
C MET A 95 3.65 -38.73 12.95
N SER A 96 3.49 -38.86 11.63
CA SER A 96 3.06 -40.10 10.96
C SER A 96 1.73 -40.68 11.49
N ILE A 97 0.82 -39.82 11.96
CA ILE A 97 -0.51 -40.18 12.44
C ILE A 97 -1.48 -40.17 11.25
N LYS A 98 -2.11 -41.32 10.96
CA LYS A 98 -3.01 -41.46 9.80
C LYS A 98 -4.46 -41.05 10.07
N ASP A 99 -4.92 -41.19 11.31
CA ASP A 99 -6.29 -40.89 11.68
C ASP A 99 -6.32 -40.19 13.05
N LEU A 100 -6.90 -38.98 13.07
CA LEU A 100 -7.03 -38.15 14.26
C LEU A 100 -7.91 -38.82 15.34
N LYS A 101 -8.77 -39.77 14.97
CA LYS A 101 -9.59 -40.55 15.93
C LYS A 101 -8.77 -41.53 16.77
N THR A 102 -7.54 -41.83 16.35
CA THR A 102 -6.65 -42.76 17.06
C THR A 102 -5.89 -42.09 18.20
N VAL A 103 -5.97 -40.75 18.30
CA VAL A 103 -5.25 -39.96 19.28
C VAL A 103 -6.22 -39.08 20.08
N SER A 104 -5.89 -38.85 21.35
CA SER A 104 -6.66 -37.96 22.21
C SER A 104 -6.39 -36.51 21.85
N MET A 105 -7.45 -35.71 21.69
CA MET A 105 -7.34 -34.28 21.38
C MET A 105 -6.76 -33.45 22.54
N GLU A 106 -6.93 -33.93 23.77
CA GLU A 106 -6.49 -33.24 24.99
C GLU A 106 -5.06 -33.60 25.39
N SER A 107 -4.56 -34.75 24.93
CA SER A 107 -3.18 -35.17 25.18
C SER A 107 -2.20 -34.23 24.46
N THR A 108 -1.06 -33.96 25.11
CA THR A 108 -0.03 -33.15 24.47
C THR A 108 0.67 -33.93 23.37
N LEU A 109 1.23 -33.26 22.37
CA LEU A 109 1.99 -33.91 21.31
C LEU A 109 3.18 -34.69 21.90
N ALA A 110 3.77 -34.21 23.00
CA ALA A 110 4.82 -34.90 23.74
C ALA A 110 4.34 -36.25 24.30
N ASP A 111 3.12 -36.31 24.86
CA ASP A 111 2.53 -37.55 25.38
C ASP A 111 2.17 -38.55 24.26
N ILE A 112 1.88 -38.04 23.06
CA ILE A 112 1.51 -38.84 21.88
C ILE A 112 2.77 -39.43 21.20
N GLY A 113 3.96 -38.92 21.51
CA GLY A 113 5.22 -39.42 20.97
C GLY A 113 6.00 -38.45 20.09
N MET A 114 5.76 -37.14 20.22
CA MET A 114 6.60 -36.11 19.60
C MET A 114 8.01 -36.16 20.19
N ASP A 115 9.01 -36.43 19.35
CA ASP A 115 10.42 -36.36 19.73
C ASP A 115 11.01 -34.95 19.51
N SER A 116 12.28 -34.77 19.86
CA SER A 116 12.96 -33.47 19.72
C SER A 116 13.16 -33.01 18.28
N LEU A 117 13.24 -33.93 17.31
CA LEU A 117 13.38 -33.57 15.89
C LEU A 117 12.03 -33.17 15.30
N MET A 118 10.98 -33.95 15.57
CA MET A 118 9.59 -33.63 15.20
C MET A 118 9.16 -32.29 15.80
N ALA A 119 9.57 -31.98 17.03
CA ALA A 119 9.30 -30.70 17.66
C ALA A 119 9.86 -29.52 16.83
N VAL A 120 11.10 -29.63 16.35
CA VAL A 120 11.72 -28.60 15.51
C VAL A 120 11.02 -28.52 14.15
N GLU A 121 10.68 -29.65 13.53
CA GLU A 121 9.95 -29.70 12.27
C GLU A 121 8.55 -29.09 12.39
N ILE A 122 7.80 -29.42 13.44
CA ILE A 122 6.47 -28.85 13.73
C ILE A 122 6.61 -27.34 13.91
N LYS A 123 7.57 -26.87 14.71
CA LYS A 123 7.80 -25.44 14.90
C LYS A 123 8.09 -24.75 13.56
N GLN A 124 8.99 -25.31 12.75
CA GLN A 124 9.35 -24.73 11.46
C GLN A 124 8.16 -24.71 10.50
N VAL A 125 7.36 -25.77 10.45
CA VAL A 125 6.18 -25.84 9.57
C VAL A 125 5.09 -24.87 10.03
N LEU A 126 4.84 -24.75 11.34
CA LEU A 126 3.88 -23.80 11.89
C LEU A 126 4.31 -22.34 11.66
N GLU A 127 5.59 -22.03 11.85
CA GLU A 127 6.12 -20.69 11.58
C GLU A 127 6.11 -20.37 10.08
N ARG A 128 6.61 -21.29 9.24
CA ARG A 128 6.80 -21.05 7.80
C ARG A 128 5.50 -21.08 7.00
N ASP A 129 4.66 -22.07 7.25
CA ASP A 129 3.49 -22.33 6.40
C ASP A 129 2.21 -21.71 6.98
N PHE A 130 2.22 -21.36 8.27
CA PHE A 130 1.04 -20.83 8.98
C PHE A 130 1.25 -19.51 9.72
N ASP A 131 2.45 -18.91 9.69
CA ASP A 131 2.82 -17.68 10.41
C ASP A 131 2.52 -17.75 11.93
N LEU A 132 2.59 -18.95 12.50
CA LEU A 132 2.36 -19.20 13.92
C LEU A 132 3.68 -19.34 14.66
N VAL A 133 4.09 -18.25 15.32
CA VAL A 133 5.28 -18.25 16.18
C VAL A 133 4.93 -18.83 17.54
N LEU A 134 5.53 -19.98 17.87
CA LEU A 134 5.33 -20.67 19.13
C LEU A 134 6.62 -20.66 19.96
N SER A 135 6.49 -20.41 21.27
CA SER A 135 7.62 -20.55 22.17
C SER A 135 7.96 -22.03 22.41
N PRO A 136 9.19 -22.35 22.86
CA PRO A 136 9.55 -23.72 23.26
C PRO A 136 8.70 -24.27 24.43
N GLN A 137 8.03 -23.41 25.20
CA GLN A 137 7.08 -23.82 26.23
C GLN A 137 5.71 -24.16 25.63
N ASP A 138 5.25 -23.37 24.68
CA ASP A 138 3.98 -23.60 23.98
C ASP A 138 4.02 -24.92 23.21
N LEU A 139 5.14 -25.20 22.54
CA LEU A 139 5.36 -26.45 21.81
C LEU A 139 5.28 -27.69 22.73
N ARG A 140 5.79 -27.58 23.97
CA ARG A 140 5.73 -28.68 24.96
C ARG A 140 4.31 -28.97 25.45
N THR A 141 3.45 -27.96 25.47
CA THR A 141 2.06 -28.09 25.92
C THR A 141 1.06 -28.11 24.77
N LEU A 142 1.57 -28.21 23.54
CA LEU A 142 0.77 -28.21 22.32
C LEU A 142 -0.06 -29.49 22.26
N SER A 143 -1.34 -29.37 21.89
CA SER A 143 -2.26 -30.50 21.70
C SER A 143 -3.09 -30.26 20.44
N PHE A 144 -3.73 -31.30 19.91
CA PHE A 144 -4.60 -31.16 18.75
C PHE A 144 -5.79 -30.23 19.03
N ALA A 145 -6.30 -30.18 20.26
CA ALA A 145 -7.32 -29.22 20.65
C ALA A 145 -6.82 -27.76 20.56
N LYS A 146 -5.58 -27.49 20.98
CA LYS A 146 -4.97 -26.15 20.85
C LYS A 146 -4.72 -25.79 19.39
N LEU A 147 -4.26 -26.73 18.58
CA LEU A 147 -4.04 -26.52 17.14
C LEU A 147 -5.34 -26.18 16.41
N LEU A 148 -6.45 -26.86 16.74
CA LEU A 148 -7.77 -26.53 16.18
C LEU A 148 -8.19 -25.11 16.53
N LYS A 149 -8.01 -24.72 17.80
CA LYS A 149 -8.34 -23.36 18.24
C LYS A 149 -7.51 -22.30 17.51
N LEU A 150 -6.20 -22.54 17.34
CA LEU A 150 -5.32 -21.63 16.59
C LEU A 150 -5.76 -21.51 15.12
N ASP A 151 -6.22 -22.59 14.50
CA ASP A 151 -6.77 -22.59 13.13
C ASP A 151 -8.07 -21.78 13.03
N GLU A 152 -8.97 -21.93 14.01
CA GLU A 152 -10.23 -21.17 14.09
C GLU A 152 -9.99 -19.67 14.31
N ASP A 153 -9.14 -19.31 15.29
CA ASP A 153 -8.81 -17.92 15.60
C ASP A 153 -8.16 -17.22 14.40
N ARG A 154 -7.31 -17.94 13.65
CA ARG A 154 -6.70 -17.44 12.41
C ARG A 154 -7.74 -17.19 11.33
N LYS A 155 -8.61 -18.17 11.04
CA LYS A 155 -9.67 -18.03 10.02
C LYS A 155 -10.61 -16.87 10.32
N LYS A 156 -10.91 -16.65 11.61
CA LYS A 156 -11.69 -15.50 12.05
C LYS A 156 -10.95 -14.19 11.79
N ALA A 157 -9.68 -14.09 12.15
CA ALA A 157 -8.87 -12.90 11.90
C ALA A 157 -8.71 -12.58 10.41
N GLU A 158 -8.59 -13.60 9.54
CA GLU A 158 -8.57 -13.43 8.08
C GLU A 158 -9.91 -12.88 7.56
N THR A 159 -11.04 -13.38 8.10
CA THR A 159 -12.39 -12.90 7.73
C THR A 159 -12.62 -11.46 8.19
N ASP A 160 -12.23 -11.12 9.42
CA ASP A 160 -12.37 -9.78 9.99
C ASP A 160 -11.52 -8.76 9.21
N ARG A 161 -10.32 -9.14 8.74
CA ARG A 161 -9.47 -8.30 7.88
C ARG A 161 -10.10 -8.04 6.51
N GLN A 162 -10.67 -9.06 5.87
CA GLN A 162 -11.34 -8.91 4.58
C GLN A 162 -12.54 -7.96 4.68
N GLN A 163 -13.34 -8.07 5.74
CA GLN A 163 -14.45 -7.15 5.98
C GLN A 163 -13.98 -5.71 6.21
N ALA A 164 -12.91 -5.51 6.99
CA ALA A 164 -12.35 -4.18 7.21
C ALA A 164 -11.75 -3.54 5.94
N GLU A 165 -11.16 -4.35 5.06
CA GLU A 165 -10.64 -3.89 3.76
C GLU A 165 -11.76 -3.50 2.80
N GLU A 166 -12.86 -4.27 2.75
CA GLU A 166 -14.05 -3.94 1.96
C GLU A 166 -14.72 -2.64 2.46
N GLU A 167 -14.92 -2.49 3.77
CA GLU A 167 -15.45 -1.26 4.37
C GLU A 167 -14.55 -0.05 4.11
N GLY A 168 -13.22 -0.23 4.25
CA GLY A 168 -12.24 0.82 3.96
C GLY A 168 -12.24 1.23 2.49
N PHE A 169 -12.40 0.28 1.57
CA PHE A 169 -12.52 0.55 0.14
C PHE A 169 -13.82 1.30 -0.20
N GLU A 170 -14.96 0.93 0.39
CA GLU A 170 -16.21 1.67 0.20
C GLU A 170 -16.11 3.11 0.70
N ILE A 171 -15.52 3.33 1.88
CA ILE A 171 -15.30 4.68 2.43
C ILE A 171 -14.37 5.49 1.52
N GLY A 172 -13.26 4.90 1.06
CA GLY A 172 -12.33 5.54 0.15
C GLY A 172 -12.99 5.91 -1.19
N MET A 173 -13.82 5.02 -1.74
CA MET A 173 -14.58 5.27 -2.97
C MET A 173 -15.60 6.39 -2.77
N GLN A 174 -16.32 6.43 -1.66
CA GLN A 174 -17.26 7.53 -1.35
C GLN A 174 -16.54 8.88 -1.24
N MET A 175 -15.36 8.92 -0.64
CA MET A 175 -14.55 10.15 -0.57
C MET A 175 -14.10 10.62 -1.94
N LEU A 176 -13.66 9.71 -2.82
CA LEU A 176 -13.30 10.05 -4.21
C LEU A 176 -14.50 10.59 -4.98
N LEU A 177 -15.65 9.92 -4.90
CA LEU A 177 -16.88 10.33 -5.59
C LEU A 177 -17.41 11.69 -5.11
N ARG A 178 -17.14 12.08 -3.86
CA ARG A 178 -17.51 13.40 -3.32
C ARG A 178 -16.68 14.54 -3.93
N ASN A 179 -15.44 14.24 -4.33
CA ASN A 179 -14.49 15.20 -4.88
C ASN A 179 -14.53 15.27 -6.41
N LEU A 180 -15.21 14.33 -7.09
CA LEU A 180 -15.46 14.46 -8.52
C LEU A 180 -16.28 15.73 -8.78
N GLY A 181 -15.80 16.52 -9.73
CA GLY A 181 -16.43 17.77 -10.11
C GLY A 181 -17.74 17.59 -10.85
N ASP A 182 -18.60 18.59 -10.74
CA ASP A 182 -19.84 18.68 -11.49
C ASP A 182 -19.57 19.09 -12.94
N GLU A 183 -19.72 18.16 -13.88
CA GLU A 183 -19.50 18.40 -15.31
C GLU A 183 -20.58 19.30 -15.91
N GLU A 184 -21.80 19.32 -15.36
CA GLU A 184 -22.96 20.02 -15.93
C GLU A 184 -22.75 21.54 -16.02
N HIS A 185 -21.95 22.09 -15.12
CA HIS A 185 -21.67 23.51 -15.04
C HIS A 185 -20.19 23.86 -15.24
N SER A 186 -19.39 22.89 -15.71
CA SER A 186 -17.93 23.01 -15.86
C SER A 186 -17.51 24.07 -16.89
N ASP A 187 -18.43 24.50 -17.76
CA ASP A 187 -18.24 25.54 -18.77
C ASP A 187 -18.14 26.95 -18.18
N GLN A 188 -18.60 27.16 -16.94
CA GLN A 188 -18.59 28.47 -16.29
C GLN A 188 -17.27 28.73 -15.56
N THR A 189 -16.43 29.64 -16.07
CA THR A 189 -15.15 30.03 -15.42
C THR A 189 -15.32 30.47 -13.96
N ILE A 190 -16.39 31.21 -13.65
CA ILE A 190 -16.72 31.64 -12.30
C ILE A 190 -18.14 31.20 -11.99
N MET A 191 -18.29 30.38 -10.94
CA MET A 191 -19.58 29.90 -10.46
C MET A 191 -19.84 30.43 -9.06
N LYS A 192 -21.07 30.87 -8.79
CA LYS A 192 -21.51 31.22 -7.44
C LYS A 192 -22.03 29.98 -6.72
N LEU A 193 -21.55 29.72 -5.51
CA LEU A 193 -21.99 28.60 -4.67
C LEU A 193 -23.13 29.00 -3.73
N PRO A 194 -24.00 28.06 -3.30
CA PRO A 194 -25.12 28.36 -2.40
C PRO A 194 -24.64 28.56 -0.95
N THR A 195 -24.53 29.81 -0.52
CA THR A 195 -24.04 30.17 0.82
C THR A 195 -25.17 30.51 1.80
N ALA A 196 -24.85 30.61 3.10
CA ALA A 196 -25.81 31.00 4.14
C ALA A 196 -26.30 32.46 3.97
N SER A 197 -25.44 33.33 3.42
CA SER A 197 -25.70 34.74 3.24
C SER A 197 -24.85 35.32 2.12
N ASP A 198 -25.44 36.26 1.38
CA ASP A 198 -24.78 37.04 0.33
C ASP A 198 -24.20 38.37 0.83
N GLN A 199 -24.15 38.58 2.15
CA GLN A 199 -23.63 39.81 2.73
C GLN A 199 -22.18 39.65 3.18
N GLY A 200 -21.34 40.63 2.85
CA GLY A 200 -19.96 40.71 3.34
C GLY A 200 -18.91 40.69 2.23
N CYS A 201 -17.68 40.37 2.63
CA CYS A 201 -16.53 40.26 1.74
C CYS A 201 -16.62 38.96 0.91
N PRO A 202 -16.56 39.00 -0.43
CA PRO A 202 -16.63 37.80 -1.23
C PRO A 202 -15.40 36.93 -1.05
N VAL A 203 -15.64 35.62 -1.10
CA VAL A 203 -14.61 34.58 -1.02
C VAL A 203 -14.52 33.90 -2.38
N LEU A 204 -13.31 33.85 -2.93
CA LEU A 204 -13.01 33.04 -4.11
C LEU A 204 -12.35 31.73 -3.65
N LEU A 205 -12.93 30.61 -4.06
CA LEU A 205 -12.37 29.27 -3.89
C LEU A 205 -11.66 28.84 -5.17
N ILE A 206 -10.50 28.23 -5.02
CA ILE A 206 -9.79 27.56 -6.11
C ILE A 206 -9.92 26.04 -5.91
N PRO A 207 -10.47 25.28 -6.90
CA PRO A 207 -10.61 23.84 -6.80
C PRO A 207 -9.24 23.16 -6.78
N GLY A 208 -9.23 21.89 -6.38
CA GLY A 208 -8.04 21.05 -6.43
C GLY A 208 -7.64 20.64 -7.84
N LEU A 209 -6.95 19.51 -7.94
CA LEU A 209 -6.47 18.93 -9.20
C LEU A 209 -7.59 18.62 -10.20
N GLU A 210 -8.82 18.42 -9.71
CA GLU A 210 -10.01 18.22 -10.51
C GLU A 210 -10.38 19.45 -11.36
N GLY A 211 -10.01 20.66 -10.92
CA GLY A 211 -10.23 21.90 -11.68
C GLY A 211 -11.69 22.35 -11.78
N VAL A 212 -12.64 21.64 -11.17
CA VAL A 212 -14.09 21.90 -11.23
C VAL A 212 -14.73 21.73 -9.85
N ALA A 213 -15.89 22.36 -9.63
CA ALA A 213 -16.55 22.33 -8.35
C ALA A 213 -17.15 20.94 -8.04
N GLY A 214 -16.53 20.19 -7.13
CA GLY A 214 -17.12 18.96 -6.58
C GLY A 214 -18.23 19.20 -5.55
N LYS A 215 -18.99 18.15 -5.24
CA LYS A 215 -20.10 18.20 -4.24
C LYS A 215 -19.63 18.64 -2.85
N VAL A 216 -18.36 18.41 -2.52
CA VAL A 216 -17.75 18.84 -1.25
C VAL A 216 -17.86 20.35 -1.01
N TYR A 217 -17.71 21.16 -2.07
CA TYR A 217 -17.76 22.62 -1.97
C TYR A 217 -19.16 23.11 -1.62
N GLY A 218 -20.20 22.50 -2.19
CA GLY A 218 -21.59 22.82 -1.84
C GLY A 218 -21.86 22.66 -0.35
N THR A 219 -21.53 21.50 0.23
CA THR A 219 -21.72 21.27 1.68
C THR A 219 -20.86 22.21 2.54
N MET A 220 -19.65 22.55 2.07
CA MET A 220 -18.73 23.41 2.83
C MET A 220 -19.23 24.86 2.91
N VAL A 221 -19.80 25.39 1.83
CA VAL A 221 -20.19 26.80 1.74
C VAL A 221 -21.54 27.11 2.37
N GLU A 222 -22.39 26.10 2.61
CA GLU A 222 -23.70 26.26 3.27
C GLU A 222 -23.61 26.94 4.63
N ALA A 223 -22.48 26.82 5.33
CA ALA A 223 -22.24 27.46 6.63
C ALA A 223 -21.55 28.83 6.54
N ILE A 224 -21.14 29.26 5.35
CA ILE A 224 -20.38 30.50 5.15
C ILE A 224 -21.34 31.68 5.01
N ASN A 225 -21.15 32.70 5.84
CA ASN A 225 -21.97 33.91 5.90
C ASN A 225 -21.37 35.04 5.05
N ALA A 226 -21.03 34.72 3.80
CA ALA A 226 -20.45 35.61 2.81
C ALA A 226 -20.71 35.05 1.40
N PRO A 227 -20.73 35.88 0.34
CA PRO A 227 -20.87 35.38 -1.03
C PRO A 227 -19.61 34.60 -1.44
N VAL A 228 -19.78 33.33 -1.80
CA VAL A 228 -18.68 32.45 -2.22
C VAL A 228 -18.79 32.15 -3.72
N TYR A 229 -17.67 32.31 -4.41
CA TYR A 229 -17.49 31.97 -5.81
C TYR A 229 -16.39 30.93 -5.93
N ILE A 230 -16.47 30.06 -6.93
CA ILE A 230 -15.43 29.07 -7.25
C ILE A 230 -14.94 29.29 -8.67
N LEU A 231 -13.62 29.25 -8.84
CA LEU A 231 -12.93 29.39 -10.13
C LEU A 231 -12.81 28.02 -10.80
N GLN A 232 -13.49 27.79 -11.92
CA GLN A 232 -13.35 26.55 -12.68
C GLN A 232 -12.29 26.69 -13.78
N LEU A 233 -11.40 25.71 -13.87
CA LEU A 233 -10.20 25.72 -14.70
C LEU A 233 -10.40 25.05 -16.07
N MET A 234 -11.61 24.60 -16.39
CA MET A 234 -11.89 23.93 -17.67
C MET A 234 -11.59 24.80 -18.89
N ALA A 235 -11.80 26.13 -18.79
CA ALA A 235 -11.46 27.08 -19.84
C ALA A 235 -9.93 27.23 -20.06
N THR A 236 -9.11 26.71 -19.14
CA THR A 236 -7.65 26.88 -19.12
C THR A 236 -6.89 25.61 -19.55
N LEU A 237 -7.60 24.60 -20.08
CA LEU A 237 -7.01 23.30 -20.49
C LEU A 237 -5.85 23.42 -21.50
N GLU A 238 -5.87 24.44 -22.35
CA GLU A 238 -4.83 24.66 -23.37
C GLU A 238 -3.63 25.46 -22.85
N CYS A 239 -3.63 25.86 -21.57
CA CYS A 239 -2.53 26.60 -20.97
C CYS A 239 -1.46 25.64 -20.44
N ASP A 240 -0.21 25.84 -20.87
CA ASP A 240 0.93 25.01 -20.48
C ASP A 240 1.67 25.53 -19.23
N ASP A 241 1.33 26.73 -18.74
CA ASP A 241 1.95 27.36 -17.59
C ASP A 241 0.96 28.19 -16.74
N VAL A 242 1.31 28.36 -15.46
CA VAL A 242 0.48 29.07 -14.47
C VAL A 242 0.26 30.54 -14.84
N PRO A 243 1.27 31.32 -15.31
CA PRO A 243 1.03 32.70 -15.76
C PRO A 243 -0.06 32.80 -16.84
N SER A 244 -0.05 31.92 -17.82
CA SER A 244 -1.06 31.89 -18.90
C SER A 244 -2.46 31.60 -18.37
N ILE A 245 -2.59 30.69 -17.39
CA ILE A 245 -3.86 30.43 -16.69
C ILE A 245 -4.36 31.70 -16.01
N VAL A 246 -3.49 32.40 -15.27
CA VAL A 246 -3.85 33.63 -14.56
C VAL A 246 -4.29 34.71 -15.54
N ASP A 247 -3.54 34.95 -16.60
CA ASP A 247 -3.88 35.97 -17.60
C ASP A 247 -5.24 35.70 -18.27
N LEU A 248 -5.60 34.43 -18.45
CA LEU A 248 -6.90 34.05 -19.02
C LEU A 248 -8.07 34.31 -18.06
N VAL A 249 -7.90 34.07 -16.76
CA VAL A 249 -9.01 34.08 -15.79
C VAL A 249 -9.12 35.39 -14.99
N ILE A 250 -8.08 36.21 -14.94
CA ILE A 250 -8.01 37.37 -14.04
C ILE A 250 -9.08 38.42 -14.34
N GLU A 251 -9.41 38.66 -15.61
CA GLU A 251 -10.45 39.63 -16.00
C GLU A 251 -11.84 39.18 -15.51
N ASP A 252 -12.13 37.89 -15.65
CA ASP A 252 -13.37 37.27 -15.16
C ASP A 252 -13.46 37.33 -13.63
N VAL A 253 -12.37 37.02 -12.93
CA VAL A 253 -12.30 37.11 -11.46
C VAL A 253 -12.53 38.54 -10.99
N CYS A 254 -11.81 39.51 -11.56
CA CYS A 254 -11.94 40.91 -11.16
C CYS A 254 -13.33 41.49 -11.44
N SER A 255 -13.92 41.16 -12.59
CA SER A 255 -15.21 41.69 -13.02
C SER A 255 -16.40 41.03 -12.31
N LYS A 256 -16.37 39.72 -12.08
CA LYS A 256 -17.51 38.96 -11.53
C LYS A 256 -17.46 38.81 -10.02
N VAL A 257 -16.26 38.79 -9.42
CA VAL A 257 -16.09 38.52 -7.98
C VAL A 257 -15.74 39.80 -7.22
N PHE A 258 -14.84 40.62 -7.75
CA PHE A 258 -14.25 41.75 -7.00
C PHE A 258 -14.68 43.14 -7.48
N SER A 259 -15.72 43.26 -8.31
CA SER A 259 -16.11 44.54 -8.89
C SER A 259 -16.44 45.59 -7.81
N GLY A 260 -15.56 46.58 -7.64
CA GLY A 260 -15.77 47.72 -6.73
C GLY A 260 -15.46 47.45 -5.25
N LEU A 261 -14.82 46.33 -4.91
CA LEU A 261 -14.52 45.95 -3.54
C LEU A 261 -13.08 46.29 -3.13
N LYS A 262 -12.90 46.72 -1.88
CA LYS A 262 -11.60 47.10 -1.30
C LYS A 262 -10.92 45.96 -0.53
N GLU A 263 -11.67 44.94 -0.15
CA GLU A 263 -11.20 43.79 0.61
C GLU A 263 -11.75 42.52 -0.05
N TYR A 264 -10.93 41.48 -0.14
CA TYR A 264 -11.25 40.18 -0.72
C TYR A 264 -10.44 39.07 -0.05
N THR A 265 -10.99 37.85 -0.05
CA THR A 265 -10.33 36.64 0.47
C THR A 265 -10.27 35.59 -0.63
N ILE A 266 -9.08 35.04 -0.87
CA ILE A 266 -8.86 33.92 -1.80
C ILE A 266 -8.42 32.72 -0.94
N VAL A 267 -9.07 31.57 -1.14
CA VAL A 267 -8.82 30.33 -0.40
C VAL A 267 -8.55 29.19 -1.38
#